data_AF-A0A7K1SM63-F1
#
_entry.id   AF-A0A7K1SM63-F1
#
_cell.length_a   1.000
_cell.length_b   1.000
_cell.length_c   1.000
_cell.angle_alpha   90.00
_cell.angle_beta   90.00
_cell.angle_gamma   90.00
#
_symmetry.space_group_name_H-M   'P 1'
#
loop_
_entity.id
_entity.type
_entity.pdbx_description
1 polymer ?
#
loop_
_entity_poly.entity_id
_entity_poly.type
_entity_poly.pdbx_seq_one_letter_code
_entity_poly.pdbx_strand_id
1 'polypeptide(L)' 'MDNNNTNFRRFFGASLTILGVVVVLFALIAFLSDGKPVLGMSISKAEAAAPFIVGMIFLVTGVNLVRES' A
#
# COMPACT_ATOMS: atom_id res chain seq x y z
N MET A 1 -26.90 9.56 -18.13
CA MET A 1 -26.73 8.13 -17.77
C MET A 1 -25.42 8.06 -17.01
N ASP A 2 -25.41 8.29 -15.70
CA ASP A 2 -24.16 8.64 -14.97
C ASP A 2 -24.02 7.86 -13.66
N ASN A 3 -24.47 6.60 -13.63
CA ASN A 3 -24.37 5.70 -12.47
C ASN A 3 -23.03 4.94 -12.39
N ASN A 4 -22.11 5.15 -13.35
CA ASN A 4 -20.85 4.39 -13.44
C ASN A 4 -19.69 5.04 -12.68
N ASN A 5 -19.70 6.36 -12.47
CA ASN A 5 -18.56 7.07 -11.88
C ASN A 5 -18.40 6.82 -10.38
N THR A 6 -19.50 6.62 -9.64
CA THR A 6 -19.47 6.31 -8.20
C THR A 6 -18.93 4.90 -7.96
N ASN A 7 -19.44 3.91 -8.70
CA ASN A 7 -18.93 2.54 -8.67
C ASN A 7 -17.46 2.46 -9.07
N PHE A 8 -17.03 3.22 -10.08
CA PHE A 8 -15.63 3.26 -10.52
C PHE A 8 -14.70 3.87 -9.45
N ARG A 9 -15.08 5.00 -8.84
CA ARG A 9 -14.28 5.62 -7.77
C ARG A 9 -14.18 4.70 -6.55
N ARG A 10 -15.26 4.00 -6.20
CA ARG A 10 -15.27 3.04 -5.09
C ARG A 10 -14.42 1.82 -5.38
N PHE A 11 -14.46 1.30 -6.61
CA PHE A 11 -13.62 0.20 -7.07
C PHE A 11 -12.14 0.59 -7.12
N PHE A 12 -11.83 1.78 -7.63
CA PHE A 12 -10.46 2.31 -7.68
C PHE A 12 -9.91 2.57 -6.27
N GLY A 13 -10.72 3.10 -5.37
CA GLY A 13 -10.34 3.29 -3.97
C GLY A 13 -10.10 1.96 -3.26
N ALA A 14 -10.94 0.95 -3.50
CA ALA A 14 -10.81 -0.37 -2.88
C ALA A 14 -9.54 -1.07 -3.38
N SER A 15 -9.27 -1.03 -4.69
CA SER A 15 -8.05 -1.59 -5.27
C SER A 15 -6.80 -0.86 -4.80
N LEU A 16 -6.83 0.48 -4.70
CA LEU A 16 -5.73 1.27 -4.15
C LEU A 16 -5.46 0.95 -2.67
N THR A 17 -6.52 0.73 -1.88
CA THR A 17 -6.43 0.31 -0.47
C THR A 17 -5.79 -1.08 -0.36
N ILE A 18 -6.24 -2.04 -1.17
CA ILE A 18 -5.68 -3.41 -1.18
C ILE A 18 -4.20 -3.37 -1.55
N LEU A 19 -3.82 -2.61 -2.58
CA LEU A 19 -2.41 -2.42 -2.95
C LEU A 19 -1.60 -1.78 -1.81
N GLY A 20 -2.14 -0.74 -1.17
CA GLY A 20 -1.50 -0.11 0.00
C GLY A 20 -1.25 -1.10 1.13
N VAL A 21 -2.24 -1.93 1.47
CA VAL A 21 -2.09 -2.98 2.50
C VAL A 21 -0.99 -3.97 2.13
N VAL A 22 -0.96 -4.47 0.89
CA VAL A 22 0.07 -5.42 0.43
C VAL A 22 1.47 -4.82 0.54
N VAL A 23 1.64 -3.57 0.12
CA VAL A 23 2.93 -2.86 0.17
C VAL A 23 3.36 -2.61 1.63
N VAL A 24 2.44 -2.20 2.51
CA VAL A 24 2.73 -2.03 3.94
C VAL A 24 3.15 -3.36 4.58
N LEU A 25 2.43 -4.45 4.30
CA LEU A 25 2.78 -5.77 4.81
C LEU A 25 4.16 -6.22 4.32
N PHE A 26 4.47 -6.00 3.05
CA PHE A 26 5.79 -6.28 2.49
C PHE A 26 6.88 -5.48 3.22
N ALA A 27 6.66 -4.17 3.43
CA ALA A 27 7.61 -3.30 4.12
C ALA A 27 7.81 -3.72 5.58
N LEU A 28 6.76 -4.11 6.29
CA LEU A 28 6.84 -4.63 7.66
C LEU A 28 7.62 -5.95 7.73
N ILE A 29 7.39 -6.86 6.78
CA ILE A 29 8.14 -8.12 6.68
C ILE A 29 9.61 -7.84 6.38
N ALA A 30 9.92 -6.90 5.48
CA ALA A 30 11.29 -6.47 5.19
C ALA A 30 11.96 -5.83 6.41
N PHE A 31 11.25 -4.96 7.13
CA PHE A 31 11.74 -4.29 8.33
C PHE A 31 11.96 -5.24 9.53
N LEU A 32 11.10 -6.26 9.69
CA LEU A 32 11.26 -7.30 10.72
C LEU A 32 12.30 -8.34 10.34
N SER A 33 12.56 -8.50 9.04
CA SER A 33 13.62 -9.38 8.52
C SER A 33 14.99 -8.74 8.54
N ASP A 34 15.20 -7.70 9.34
CA ASP A 34 16.51 -7.10 9.62
C ASP A 34 17.60 -8.16 9.81
N GLY A 35 18.58 -8.16 8.90
CA GLY A 35 19.71 -9.10 8.89
C GLY A 35 19.47 -10.43 8.16
N LYS A 36 18.25 -10.69 7.66
CA LYS A 36 17.90 -11.85 6.81
C LYS A 36 17.64 -11.32 5.40
N PRO A 37 18.25 -11.90 4.34
CA PRO A 37 17.98 -11.46 2.98
C PRO A 37 16.50 -11.65 2.63
N VAL A 38 15.79 -10.54 2.43
CA VAL A 38 14.46 -10.54 1.83
C VAL A 38 14.63 -10.45 0.32
N LEU A 39 14.14 -11.45 -0.41
CA LEU A 39 14.34 -11.60 -1.86
C LEU A 39 15.81 -11.64 -2.32
N GLY A 40 16.73 -12.04 -1.43
CA GLY A 40 18.18 -12.10 -1.76
C GLY A 40 18.92 -10.78 -1.65
N MET A 41 18.27 -9.68 -1.24
CA MET A 41 18.89 -8.37 -1.01
C MET A 41 18.98 -8.05 0.49
N SER A 42 20.15 -7.56 0.89
CA SER A 42 20.42 -7.04 2.24
C SER A 42 19.79 -5.67 2.40
N ILE A 43 18.49 -5.61 2.67
CA ILE A 43 17.77 -4.35 2.88
C ILE A 43 18.02 -3.89 4.33
N SER A 44 18.65 -2.74 4.52
CA SER A 44 18.78 -2.08 5.82
C SER A 44 17.44 -1.48 6.26
N LYS A 45 17.25 -1.26 7.57
CA LYS A 45 16.05 -0.58 8.15
C LYS A 45 15.64 0.67 7.39
N ALA A 46 16.62 1.45 6.95
CA ALA A 46 16.42 2.69 6.23
C ALA A 46 15.78 2.47 4.84
N GLU A 47 16.13 1.37 4.17
CA GLU A 47 15.62 1.04 2.84
C GLU A 47 14.21 0.44 2.92
N ALA A 48 13.88 -0.28 4.00
CA ALA A 48 12.52 -0.78 4.27
C ALA A 48 11.53 0.34 4.65
N ALA A 49 12.01 1.51 5.08
CA ALA A 49 11.16 2.67 5.38
C ALA A 49 10.52 3.27 4.11
N ALA A 50 11.19 3.20 2.97
CA ALA A 50 10.66 3.72 1.70
C ALA A 50 9.36 3.02 1.25
N PRO A 51 9.29 1.68 1.11
CA PRO A 51 8.05 1.00 0.76
C PRO A 51 6.99 1.16 1.86
N PHE A 52 7.37 1.30 3.13
CA PHE A 52 6.41 1.58 4.20
C PHE A 52 5.69 2.92 3.99
N ILE A 53 6.44 4.00 3.72
CA ILE A 53 5.86 5.33 3.46
C ILE A 53 4.98 5.30 2.21
N VAL A 54 5.43 4.67 1.13
CA VAL A 54 4.65 4.53 -0.11
C VAL A 54 3.34 3.76 0.16
N GLY A 55 3.42 2.64 0.89
CA GLY A 55 2.26 1.86 1.28
C GLY A 55 1.27 2.65 2.13
N MET A 56 1.75 3.48 3.06
CA MET A 56 0.92 4.37 3.87
C MET A 56 0.20 5.43 3.02
N ILE A 57 0.89 6.05 2.06
CA ILE A 57 0.27 7.02 1.14
C ILE A 57 -0.83 6.34 0.32
N PHE A 58 -0.56 5.15 -0.22
CA PHE A 58 -1.53 4.38 -0.99
C PHE A 58 -2.74 3.98 -0.14
N LEU A 59 -2.51 3.56 1.11
CA LEU A 59 -3.56 3.19 2.04
C LEU A 59 -4.45 4.38 2.38
N VAL A 60 -3.87 5.50 2.80
CA VAL A 60 -4.62 6.72 3.17
C VAL A 60 -5.41 7.25 1.97
N THR A 61 -4.77 7.30 0.80
CA THR A 61 -5.43 7.76 -0.43
C THR A 61 -6.57 6.81 -0.83
N GLY A 62 -6.35 5.50 -0.79
CA GLY A 62 -7.35 4.50 -1.11
C GLY A 62 -8.56 4.55 -0.18
N VAL A 63 -8.33 4.60 1.13
CA VAL A 63 -9.40 4.65 2.13
C VAL A 63 -10.21 5.95 1.99
N ASN A 64 -9.55 7.10 1.80
CA ASN A 64 -10.25 8.36 1.56
C ASN A 64 -11.09 8.30 0.28
N LEU A 65 -10.57 7.71 -0.79
CA LEU A 65 -11.31 7.59 -2.04
C LEU A 65 -12.53 6.67 -1.88
N VAL A 66 -12.42 5.53 -1.18
CA VAL A 66 -13.56 4.64 -0.87
C VAL A 66 -14.61 5.37 -0.03
N ARG A 67 -14.17 6.17 0.95
CA ARG A 67 -15.06 6.92 1.84
C ARG A 67 -15.83 8.01 1.12
N GLU A 68 -15.24 8.61 0.09
CA GLU A 68 -15.82 9.73 -0.67
C GLU A 68 -16.51 9.29 -1.99
N SER A 69 -16.65 7.98 -2.20
CA SER A 69 -17.29 7.38 -3.39
C SER A 69 -18.73 6.92 -3.16
#